data_AF-A0A1B6I5Y7-F1
#
_entry.id   AF-A0A1B6I5Y7-F1
#
_cell.length_a   1.000
_cell.length_b   1.000
_cell.length_c   1.000
_cell.angle_alpha   90.00
_cell.angle_beta   90.00
_cell.angle_gamma   90.00
#
_symmetry.space_group_name_H-M   'P 1'
#
loop_
_entity.id
_entity.type
_entity.pdbx_description
1 polymer ?
#
loop_
_entity_poly.entity_id
_entity_poly.type
_entity_poly.pdbx_seq_one_letter_code
_entity_poly.pdbx_strand_id
1 'polypeptide(L)'
;VDVMLSHDWPTGITSHGDVGQLLRYKPFFKKDIEENALGSRPAEELLHHMKPAHWFSAHLHCKFAAIVSHGPRKGFTKFLALDKCLPKRKFLQILDIEHDKNKPLTLSYDLEWLTIVHLTNHLLSVKRGLTYMPGPSENERWIFTPSEKEKAHILKRFGGDLTVPLNFTRTVEPYSPDNLASQYAPVSLQLNPQTMLFCELLGVDDPLDLLLQSTSQDSTPNSWA
;
A
#
# COMPACT_ATOMS: atom_id res chain seq x y z
N VAL A 1 8.04 -7.69 9.66
CA VAL A 1 6.69 -7.17 9.35
C VAL A 1 5.66 -8.01 10.08
N ASP A 2 4.94 -7.42 11.01
CA ASP A 2 3.99 -8.13 11.87
C ASP A 2 2.57 -8.15 11.29
N VAL A 3 2.20 -7.08 10.57
CA VAL A 3 0.89 -6.89 9.97
C VAL A 3 1.06 -6.56 8.49
N MET A 4 0.37 -7.30 7.64
CA MET A 4 0.23 -7.01 6.20
C MET A 4 -1.21 -6.59 5.89
N LEU A 5 -1.35 -5.62 5.00
CA LEU A 5 -2.63 -5.15 4.49
C LEU A 5 -2.66 -5.33 2.97
N SER A 6 -3.75 -5.85 2.44
CA SER A 6 -4.02 -5.86 1.00
C SER A 6 -5.49 -5.55 0.76
N HIS A 7 -5.85 -5.00 -0.39
CA HIS A 7 -7.26 -4.83 -0.71
C HIS A 7 -7.89 -6.20 -1.06
N ASP A 8 -7.31 -6.88 -2.04
CA ASP A 8 -7.75 -8.20 -2.47
C ASP A 8 -7.14 -9.29 -1.58
N TRP A 9 -7.78 -10.45 -1.57
CA TRP A 9 -7.34 -11.58 -0.75
C TRP A 9 -6.13 -12.27 -1.40
N PRO A 10 -5.18 -12.82 -0.62
CA PRO A 10 -4.20 -13.76 -1.16
C PRO A 10 -4.92 -14.92 -1.87
N THR A 11 -4.48 -15.27 -3.07
CA THR A 11 -4.96 -16.47 -3.76
C THR A 11 -4.79 -17.71 -2.87
N GLY A 12 -5.73 -18.66 -2.95
CA GLY A 12 -5.69 -19.90 -2.16
C GLY A 12 -6.08 -19.75 -0.68
N ILE A 13 -6.27 -18.53 -0.15
CA ILE A 13 -6.54 -18.31 1.28
C ILE A 13 -7.79 -19.03 1.81
N THR A 14 -8.75 -19.30 0.93
CA THR A 14 -10.01 -19.98 1.28
C THR A 14 -9.79 -21.41 1.75
N SER A 15 -8.70 -22.06 1.32
CA SER A 15 -8.30 -23.40 1.77
C SER A 15 -7.88 -23.45 3.25
N HIS A 16 -7.63 -22.29 3.86
CA HIS A 16 -7.17 -22.14 5.24
C HIS A 16 -8.27 -21.72 6.22
N GLY A 17 -9.54 -21.71 5.77
CA GLY A 17 -10.70 -21.34 6.58
C GLY A 17 -11.95 -22.17 6.25
N ASP A 18 -13.11 -21.74 6.74
CA ASP A 18 -14.39 -22.45 6.50
C ASP A 18 -14.96 -22.08 5.12
N VAL A 19 -14.43 -22.73 4.08
CA VAL A 19 -14.90 -22.56 2.69
C VAL A 19 -16.36 -22.99 2.52
N GLY A 20 -16.84 -23.95 3.32
CA GLY A 20 -18.23 -24.41 3.28
C GLY A 20 -19.19 -23.31 3.70
N GLN A 21 -18.89 -22.61 4.80
CA GLN A 21 -19.64 -21.43 5.23
C GLN A 21 -19.54 -20.31 4.19
N LEU A 22 -18.35 -20.04 3.64
CA LEU A 22 -18.17 -19.01 2.61
C LEU A 22 -19.07 -19.26 1.40
N LEU A 23 -19.06 -20.48 0.86
CA LEU A 23 -19.84 -20.86 -0.32
C LEU A 23 -21.35 -20.91 -0.08
N ARG A 24 -21.80 -21.09 1.17
CA ARG A 24 -23.23 -20.91 1.51
C ARG A 24 -23.69 -19.46 1.31
N TYR A 25 -22.83 -18.49 1.63
CA TYR A 25 -23.15 -17.06 1.48
C TYR A 25 -22.78 -16.50 0.09
N LYS A 26 -21.76 -17.07 -0.54
CA LYS A 26 -21.16 -16.61 -1.81
C LYS A 26 -20.95 -17.81 -2.75
N PRO A 27 -22.03 -18.48 -3.22
CA PRO A 27 -21.92 -19.70 -4.02
C PRO A 27 -21.19 -19.50 -5.35
N PHE A 28 -21.22 -18.27 -5.89
CA PHE A 28 -20.53 -17.91 -7.12
C PHE A 28 -19.00 -17.91 -7.02
N PHE A 29 -18.42 -17.91 -5.81
CA PHE A 29 -16.97 -18.10 -5.64
C PHE A 29 -16.50 -19.52 -5.91
N LYS A 30 -17.42 -20.50 -6.02
CA LYS A 30 -17.06 -21.91 -6.12
C LYS A 30 -16.10 -22.19 -7.28
N LYS A 31 -16.43 -21.70 -8.47
CA LYS A 31 -15.61 -21.91 -9.68
C LYS A 31 -14.22 -21.29 -9.51
N ASP A 32 -14.16 -20.03 -9.10
CA ASP A 32 -12.89 -19.30 -8.94
C ASP A 32 -12.00 -19.91 -7.83
N ILE A 33 -12.60 -20.50 -6.80
CA ILE A 33 -11.86 -21.24 -5.76
C ILE A 33 -11.32 -22.56 -6.31
N GLU A 34 -12.13 -23.31 -7.06
CA GLU A 34 -11.73 -24.58 -7.68
C GLU A 34 -10.61 -24.38 -8.73
N GLU A 35 -10.65 -23.27 -9.47
CA GLU A 35 -9.64 -22.89 -10.47
C GLU A 35 -8.43 -22.13 -9.88
N ASN A 36 -8.42 -21.91 -8.55
CA ASN A 36 -7.42 -21.09 -7.85
C ASN A 36 -7.24 -19.67 -8.45
N ALA A 37 -8.34 -19.09 -8.93
CA ALA A 37 -8.41 -17.77 -9.56
C ALA A 37 -8.96 -16.68 -8.61
N LEU A 38 -9.53 -17.05 -7.47
CA LEU A 38 -10.05 -16.08 -6.49
C LEU A 38 -8.90 -15.42 -5.72
N GLY A 39 -8.70 -14.11 -5.93
CA GLY A 39 -7.75 -13.29 -5.18
C GLY A 39 -6.53 -12.83 -6.00
N SER A 40 -5.47 -12.46 -5.29
CA SER A 40 -4.24 -11.90 -5.83
C SER A 40 -3.07 -12.85 -5.60
N ARG A 41 -2.49 -13.33 -6.70
CA ARG A 41 -1.30 -14.19 -6.68
C ARG A 41 -0.05 -13.47 -6.11
N PRO A 42 0.24 -12.20 -6.43
CA PRO A 42 1.32 -11.48 -5.75
C PRO A 42 1.14 -11.41 -4.23
N ALA A 43 -0.11 -11.27 -3.75
CA ALA A 43 -0.40 -11.29 -2.32
C ALA A 43 -0.16 -12.68 -1.69
N GLU A 44 -0.48 -13.77 -2.39
CA GLU A 44 -0.12 -15.13 -1.97
C GLU A 44 1.39 -15.32 -1.84
N GLU A 45 2.16 -14.88 -2.85
CA GLU A 45 3.62 -14.95 -2.84
C GLU A 45 4.20 -14.18 -1.64
N LEU A 46 3.71 -12.95 -1.40
CA LEU A 46 4.11 -12.14 -0.25
C LEU A 46 3.70 -12.76 1.09
N LEU A 47 2.51 -13.36 1.20
CA LEU A 47 2.04 -14.05 2.40
C LEU A 47 3.01 -15.17 2.82
N HIS A 48 3.44 -15.99 1.87
CA HIS A 48 4.37 -17.09 2.13
C HIS A 48 5.84 -16.64 2.28
N HIS A 49 6.21 -15.54 1.63
CA HIS A 49 7.54 -14.96 1.77
C HIS A 49 7.70 -14.29 3.16
N MET A 50 6.85 -13.30 3.45
CA MET A 50 6.93 -12.43 4.63
C MET A 50 6.45 -13.11 5.91
N LYS A 51 5.46 -14.02 5.83
CA LYS A 51 4.88 -14.76 6.96
C LYS A 51 4.49 -13.86 8.15
N PRO A 52 3.71 -12.78 7.92
CA PRO A 52 3.33 -11.86 8.98
C PRO A 52 2.47 -12.56 10.03
N ALA A 53 2.43 -12.04 11.26
CA ALA A 53 1.53 -12.57 12.29
C ALA A 53 0.05 -12.36 11.90
N HIS A 54 -0.26 -11.24 11.23
CA HIS A 54 -1.60 -10.90 10.76
C HIS A 54 -1.62 -10.46 9.30
N TRP A 55 -2.68 -10.84 8.59
CA TRP A 55 -2.98 -10.36 7.25
C TRP A 55 -4.43 -9.90 7.17
N PHE A 56 -4.65 -8.64 6.78
CA PHE A 56 -6.00 -8.09 6.65
C PHE A 56 -6.33 -7.77 5.19
N SER A 57 -7.54 -8.15 4.78
CA SER A 57 -8.04 -7.87 3.43
C SER A 57 -9.49 -7.39 3.40
N ALA A 58 -9.95 -6.94 2.23
CA ALA A 58 -11.29 -6.45 1.99
C ALA A 58 -11.82 -6.95 0.63
N HIS A 59 -12.38 -6.06 -0.19
CA HIS A 59 -12.84 -6.27 -1.57
C HIS A 59 -14.03 -7.22 -1.79
N LEU A 60 -13.99 -8.45 -1.28
CA LEU A 60 -14.95 -9.50 -1.62
C LEU A 60 -16.31 -9.38 -0.89
N HIS A 61 -16.49 -8.29 -0.13
CA HIS A 61 -17.73 -7.92 0.56
C HIS A 61 -18.32 -9.10 1.37
N CYS A 62 -17.47 -9.71 2.18
CA CYS A 62 -17.85 -10.69 3.20
C CYS A 62 -16.76 -10.79 4.27
N LYS A 63 -17.17 -11.15 5.48
CA LYS A 63 -16.21 -11.53 6.52
C LYS A 63 -15.73 -12.95 6.26
N PHE A 64 -14.43 -13.16 6.30
CA PHE A 64 -13.81 -14.48 6.26
C PHE A 64 -12.57 -14.50 7.15
N ALA A 65 -12.35 -15.60 7.85
CA ALA A 65 -11.21 -15.79 8.72
C ALA A 65 -10.52 -17.11 8.38
N ALA A 66 -9.20 -17.09 8.37
CA ALA A 66 -8.37 -18.24 8.05
C ALA A 66 -7.09 -18.24 8.87
N ILE A 67 -6.49 -19.42 9.04
CA ILE A 67 -5.20 -19.60 9.71
C ILE A 67 -4.25 -20.30 8.74
N VAL A 68 -3.22 -19.59 8.32
CA VAL A 68 -2.21 -20.10 7.40
C VAL A 68 -1.03 -20.62 8.20
N SER A 69 -0.78 -21.93 8.15
CA SER A 69 0.38 -22.55 8.77
C SER A 69 1.59 -22.42 7.85
N HIS A 70 2.69 -21.87 8.36
CA HIS A 70 3.95 -21.79 7.61
C HIS A 70 4.89 -22.96 7.88
N GLY A 71 4.43 -23.96 8.64
CA GLY A 71 5.17 -25.14 9.06
C GLY A 71 5.58 -25.12 10.54
N PRO A 72 6.08 -26.25 11.09
CA PRO A 72 6.14 -26.48 12.54
C PRO A 72 6.97 -25.46 13.34
N ARG A 73 7.91 -24.77 12.69
CA ARG A 73 8.83 -23.80 13.32
C ARG A 73 8.69 -22.38 12.79
N LYS A 74 7.74 -22.14 11.87
CA LYS A 74 7.61 -20.87 11.13
C LYS A 74 6.35 -20.09 11.50
N GLY A 75 5.58 -20.58 12.48
CA GLY A 75 4.40 -19.92 13.01
C GLY A 75 3.19 -19.96 12.08
N PHE A 76 2.24 -19.07 12.35
CA PHE A 76 0.97 -18.96 11.64
C PHE A 76 0.67 -17.51 11.31
N THR A 77 0.01 -17.28 10.16
CA THR A 77 -0.62 -16.00 9.86
C THR A 77 -2.11 -16.09 10.16
N LYS A 78 -2.62 -15.14 10.96
CA LYS A 78 -4.06 -14.95 11.16
C LYS A 78 -4.60 -14.04 10.06
N PHE A 79 -5.36 -14.62 9.15
CA PHE A 79 -6.02 -13.88 8.08
C PHE A 79 -7.42 -13.44 8.49
N LEU A 80 -7.77 -12.19 8.21
CA LEU A 80 -9.11 -11.66 8.39
C LEU A 80 -9.48 -10.74 7.23
N ALA A 81 -10.57 -11.09 6.54
CA ALA A 81 -11.25 -10.20 5.62
C ALA A 81 -12.52 -9.62 6.23
N LEU A 82 -12.81 -8.35 5.91
CA LEU A 82 -14.00 -7.65 6.38
C LEU A 82 -14.95 -7.28 5.22
N ASP A 83 -16.23 -7.11 5.57
CA ASP A 83 -17.29 -6.73 4.63
C ASP A 83 -17.30 -5.21 4.37
N LYS A 84 -18.09 -4.75 3.41
CA LYS A 84 -18.30 -3.33 3.13
C LYS A 84 -19.08 -2.66 4.27
N CYS A 85 -18.78 -1.38 4.53
CA CYS A 85 -19.45 -0.51 5.49
C CYS A 85 -20.92 -0.24 5.12
N LEU A 86 -21.77 -1.26 5.20
CA LEU A 86 -23.20 -1.23 4.95
C LEU A 86 -23.97 -1.73 6.18
N PRO A 87 -25.25 -1.34 6.33
CA PRO A 87 -26.07 -1.80 7.43
C PRO A 87 -26.09 -3.33 7.57
N LYS A 88 -25.98 -3.81 8.81
CA LYS A 88 -26.04 -5.24 9.18
C LYS A 88 -24.92 -6.10 8.57
N ARG A 89 -23.80 -5.49 8.13
CA ARG A 89 -22.60 -6.19 7.65
C ARG A 89 -21.51 -6.25 8.71
N LYS A 90 -20.62 -7.24 8.60
CA LYS A 90 -19.47 -7.43 9.50
C LYS A 90 -18.24 -6.69 8.95
N PHE A 91 -18.31 -5.36 8.95
CA PHE A 91 -17.31 -4.49 8.32
C PHE A 91 -16.24 -3.96 9.26
N LEU A 92 -16.42 -4.10 10.58
CA LEU A 92 -15.48 -3.62 11.60
C LEU A 92 -15.16 -4.73 12.58
N GLN A 93 -13.88 -4.84 12.91
CA GLN A 93 -13.38 -5.68 14.00
C GLN A 93 -12.25 -4.94 14.71
N ILE A 94 -12.36 -4.83 16.03
CA ILE A 94 -11.31 -4.27 16.89
C ILE A 94 -10.43 -5.43 17.36
N LEU A 95 -9.12 -5.23 17.33
CA LEU A 95 -8.13 -6.22 17.73
C LEU A 95 -7.18 -5.58 18.73
N ASP A 96 -6.89 -6.31 19.80
CA ASP A 96 -5.85 -5.95 20.75
C ASP A 96 -4.55 -6.63 20.32
N ILE A 97 -3.56 -5.82 19.96
CA ILE A 97 -2.21 -6.28 19.62
C ILE A 97 -1.29 -5.88 20.77
N GLU A 98 -0.49 -6.82 21.26
CA GLU A 98 0.44 -6.56 22.35
C GLU A 98 1.46 -5.49 21.95
N HIS A 99 1.62 -4.50 22.82
CA HIS A 99 2.59 -3.42 22.68
C HIS A 99 3.54 -3.41 23.87
N ASP A 100 4.82 -3.14 23.60
CA ASP A 100 5.81 -2.95 24.65
C ASP A 100 5.51 -1.63 25.39
N LYS A 101 5.01 -1.74 26.62
CA LYS A 101 4.61 -0.60 27.45
C LYS A 101 5.74 0.40 27.72
N ASN A 102 7.00 0.02 27.50
CA ASN A 102 8.16 0.90 27.65
C ASN A 102 8.47 1.72 26.40
N LYS A 103 7.83 1.42 25.25
CA LYS A 103 8.02 2.13 23.99
C LYS A 103 6.91 3.14 23.75
N PRO A 104 7.21 4.32 23.17
CA PRO A 104 6.19 5.28 22.82
C PRO A 104 5.30 4.75 21.68
N LEU A 105 4.05 5.20 21.64
CA LEU A 105 3.13 4.97 20.51
C LEU A 105 3.32 6.08 19.48
N THR A 106 4.38 5.97 18.68
CA THR A 106 4.73 6.91 17.62
C THR A 106 4.72 6.23 16.26
N LEU A 107 4.42 7.00 15.22
CA LEU A 107 4.61 6.56 13.84
C LEU A 107 6.06 6.85 13.44
N SER A 108 6.69 5.90 12.77
CA SER A 108 8.04 6.04 12.23
C SER A 108 8.10 5.41 10.85
N TYR A 109 8.90 5.98 9.97
CA TYR A 109 9.19 5.40 8.67
C TYR A 109 10.04 4.14 8.83
N ASP A 110 9.76 3.12 8.01
CA ASP A 110 10.62 1.95 7.90
C ASP A 110 11.83 2.27 7.01
N LEU A 111 13.05 2.06 7.54
CA LEU A 111 14.28 2.44 6.85
C LEU A 111 14.49 1.63 5.56
N GLU A 112 14.09 0.36 5.55
CA GLU A 112 14.22 -0.49 4.36
C GLU A 112 13.29 -0.03 3.25
N TRP A 113 12.04 0.27 3.59
CA TRP A 113 11.06 0.87 2.70
C TRP A 113 11.54 2.20 2.11
N LEU A 114 11.98 3.13 2.95
CA LEU A 114 12.52 4.41 2.47
C LEU A 114 13.67 4.20 1.48
N THR A 115 14.56 3.27 1.80
CA THR A 115 15.71 2.99 0.93
C THR A 115 15.28 2.36 -0.39
N ILE A 116 14.32 1.44 -0.39
CA ILE A 116 13.74 0.88 -1.63
C ILE A 116 13.13 2.01 -2.46
N VAL A 117 12.28 2.85 -1.87
CA VAL A 117 11.62 3.98 -2.57
C VAL A 117 12.66 4.91 -3.20
N HIS A 118 13.71 5.28 -2.47
CA HIS A 118 14.80 6.08 -3.00
C HIS A 118 15.53 5.40 -4.17
N LEU A 119 15.92 4.13 -4.01
CA LEU A 119 16.65 3.39 -5.04
C LEU A 119 15.82 3.18 -6.30
N THR A 120 14.50 3.07 -6.17
CA THR A 120 13.56 2.88 -7.29
C THR A 120 13.01 4.19 -7.86
N ASN A 121 13.45 5.36 -7.40
CA ASN A 121 12.89 6.64 -7.85
C ASN A 121 12.95 6.81 -9.38
N HIS A 122 14.06 6.39 -9.98
CA HIS A 122 14.26 6.44 -11.43
C HIS A 122 13.25 5.59 -12.25
N LEU A 123 12.50 4.69 -11.61
CA LEU A 123 11.44 3.89 -12.24
C LEU A 123 10.08 4.58 -12.21
N LEU A 124 9.94 5.69 -11.48
CA LEU A 124 8.71 6.48 -11.44
C LEU A 124 8.44 7.05 -12.84
N SER A 125 7.21 6.86 -13.32
CA SER A 125 6.76 7.38 -14.61
C SER A 125 5.35 7.95 -14.47
N VAL A 126 5.19 9.20 -14.86
CA VAL A 126 3.89 9.89 -14.94
C VAL A 126 3.34 9.93 -16.37
N LYS A 127 4.04 9.28 -17.31
CA LYS A 127 3.65 9.26 -18.72
C LYS A 127 2.51 8.26 -18.95
N ARG A 128 1.62 8.59 -19.88
CA ARG A 128 0.60 7.66 -20.38
C ARG A 128 1.26 6.70 -21.35
N GLY A 129 1.77 5.57 -20.87
CA GLY A 129 2.42 4.56 -21.70
C GLY A 129 2.95 3.39 -20.89
N LEU A 130 3.30 2.31 -21.60
CA LEU A 130 3.99 1.17 -21.00
C LEU A 130 5.37 1.62 -20.50
N THR A 131 5.64 1.37 -19.23
CA THR A 131 6.97 1.53 -18.63
C THR A 131 7.51 0.14 -18.35
N TYR A 132 8.64 -0.20 -18.97
CA TYR A 132 9.30 -1.48 -18.74
C TYR A 132 10.01 -1.42 -17.39
N MET A 133 9.74 -2.41 -16.54
CA MET A 133 10.41 -2.56 -15.25
C MET A 133 11.66 -3.43 -15.41
N PRO A 134 12.72 -3.17 -14.64
CA PRO A 134 13.92 -4.00 -14.69
C PRO A 134 13.56 -5.44 -14.29
N GLY A 135 14.03 -6.39 -15.09
CA GLY A 135 13.85 -7.82 -14.87
C GLY A 135 15.20 -8.53 -14.69
N PRO A 136 15.18 -9.86 -14.46
CA PRO A 136 16.39 -10.66 -14.35
C PRO A 136 17.28 -10.50 -15.59
N SER A 137 18.31 -9.67 -15.47
CA SER A 137 19.29 -9.38 -16.52
C SER A 137 20.66 -9.11 -15.90
N GLU A 138 21.72 -9.24 -16.70
CA GLU A 138 23.10 -9.03 -16.23
C GLU A 138 23.49 -7.55 -16.15
N ASN A 139 22.79 -6.68 -16.88
CA ASN A 139 23.23 -5.30 -17.13
C ASN A 139 22.57 -4.25 -16.24
N GLU A 140 21.45 -4.59 -15.57
CA GLU A 140 20.68 -3.65 -14.77
C GLU A 140 20.27 -4.24 -13.43
N ARG A 141 20.24 -3.39 -12.39
CA ARG A 141 19.77 -3.80 -11.07
C ARG A 141 18.25 -4.02 -11.13
N TRP A 142 17.84 -5.23 -10.78
CA TRP A 142 16.43 -5.61 -10.66
C TRP A 142 16.07 -6.11 -9.25
N ILE A 143 17.07 -6.35 -8.40
CA ILE A 143 16.90 -6.66 -6.97
C ILE A 143 17.24 -5.41 -6.15
N PHE A 144 16.24 -4.85 -5.49
CA PHE A 144 16.36 -3.62 -4.72
C PHE A 144 16.44 -3.84 -3.21
N THR A 145 16.75 -5.04 -2.75
CA THR A 145 17.09 -5.29 -1.34
C THR A 145 18.23 -4.35 -0.93
N PRO A 146 18.00 -3.44 0.04
CA PRO A 146 19.00 -2.45 0.38
C PRO A 146 20.17 -3.03 1.15
N SER A 147 21.38 -2.59 0.81
CA SER A 147 22.57 -2.82 1.62
C SER A 147 22.62 -1.91 2.85
N GLU A 148 23.39 -2.30 3.88
CA GLU A 148 23.59 -1.48 5.08
C GLU A 148 24.16 -0.09 4.77
N LYS A 149 25.00 0.03 3.74
CA LYS A 149 25.54 1.31 3.30
C LYS A 149 24.44 2.22 2.72
N GLU A 150 23.53 1.67 1.93
CA GLU A 150 22.38 2.40 1.38
C GLU A 150 21.43 2.82 2.50
N LYS A 151 21.11 1.91 3.43
CA LYS A 151 20.30 2.21 4.61
C LYS A 151 20.94 3.33 5.46
N ALA A 152 22.24 3.26 5.72
CA ALA A 152 22.97 4.30 6.47
C ALA A 152 22.95 5.67 5.76
N HIS A 153 23.04 5.68 4.42
CA HIS A 153 22.92 6.91 3.64
C HIS A 153 21.54 7.55 3.82
N ILE A 154 20.46 6.77 3.71
CA ILE A 154 19.10 7.26 3.88
C ILE A 154 18.84 7.71 5.32
N LEU A 155 19.27 6.93 6.32
CA LEU A 155 19.14 7.33 7.72
C LEU A 155 19.81 8.68 8.00
N LYS A 156 20.98 8.95 7.39
CA LYS A 156 21.65 10.25 7.49
C LYS A 156 20.83 11.38 6.89
N ARG A 157 20.13 11.16 5.77
CA ARG A 157 19.24 12.19 5.17
C ARG A 157 18.14 12.61 6.14
N PHE A 158 17.62 11.67 6.92
CA PHE A 158 16.63 11.90 7.98
C PHE A 158 17.24 12.38 9.31
N GLY A 159 18.54 12.72 9.35
CA GLY A 159 19.19 13.18 10.58
C GLY A 159 19.28 12.12 11.69
N GLY A 160 19.11 10.84 11.36
CA GLY A 160 19.09 9.75 12.34
C GLY A 160 17.74 9.54 13.05
N ASP A 161 16.72 10.33 12.73
CA ASP A 161 15.38 10.21 13.30
C ASP A 161 14.34 9.91 12.21
N LEU A 162 13.72 8.74 12.31
CA LEU A 162 12.69 8.28 11.36
C LEU A 162 11.28 8.55 11.85
N THR A 163 11.10 9.29 12.94
CA THR A 163 9.78 9.66 13.47
C THR A 163 9.01 10.48 12.43
N VAL A 164 7.76 10.08 12.16
CA VAL A 164 6.88 10.84 11.27
C VAL A 164 6.53 12.17 11.95
N PRO A 165 6.81 13.32 11.32
CA PRO A 165 6.59 14.62 11.95
C PRO A 165 5.10 14.93 12.13
N LEU A 166 4.76 15.62 13.21
CA LEU A 166 3.40 16.15 13.45
C LEU A 166 3.22 17.51 12.75
N ASN A 167 3.34 17.52 11.42
CA ASN A 167 3.33 18.72 10.58
C ASN A 167 2.09 18.83 9.68
N PHE A 168 0.98 18.21 10.09
CA PHE A 168 -0.25 18.24 9.30
C PHE A 168 -0.72 19.68 9.06
N THR A 169 -0.87 20.02 7.78
CA THR A 169 -1.44 21.27 7.30
C THR A 169 -2.62 20.96 6.40
N ARG A 170 -3.73 21.68 6.60
CA ARG A 170 -4.93 21.55 5.78
C ARG A 170 -4.66 22.15 4.39
N THR A 171 -4.72 21.34 3.35
CA THR A 171 -4.56 21.79 1.95
C THR A 171 -5.89 22.02 1.23
N VAL A 172 -6.98 21.45 1.73
CA VAL A 172 -8.33 21.57 1.15
C VAL A 172 -9.38 21.79 2.24
N GLU A 173 -10.47 22.47 1.91
CA GLU A 173 -11.58 22.64 2.84
C GLU A 173 -12.27 21.30 3.15
N PRO A 174 -12.66 21.03 4.41
CA PRO A 174 -13.40 19.83 4.75
C PRO A 174 -14.78 19.84 4.09
N TYR A 175 -15.30 18.64 3.81
CA TYR A 175 -16.69 18.49 3.39
C TYR A 175 -17.63 19.12 4.43
N SER A 176 -18.56 19.96 3.96
CA SER A 176 -19.63 20.55 4.77
C SER A 176 -20.99 20.17 4.19
N PRO A 177 -21.85 19.46 4.94
CA PRO A 177 -23.16 19.05 4.45
C PRO A 177 -24.09 20.24 4.15
N ASP A 178 -23.86 21.39 4.80
CA ASP A 178 -24.65 22.61 4.64
C ASP A 178 -24.19 23.46 3.43
N ASN A 179 -23.03 23.14 2.85
CA ASN A 179 -22.46 23.89 1.71
C ASN A 179 -22.62 23.11 0.40
N LEU A 180 -23.78 23.26 -0.24
CA LEU A 180 -24.10 22.65 -1.54
C LEU A 180 -23.12 23.03 -2.67
N ALA A 181 -22.44 24.18 -2.58
CA ALA A 181 -21.46 24.61 -3.59
C ALA A 181 -20.17 23.77 -3.56
N SER A 182 -19.84 23.16 -2.40
CA SER A 182 -18.68 22.27 -2.28
C SER A 182 -18.91 20.88 -2.89
N GLN A 183 -20.17 20.50 -3.18
CA GLN A 183 -20.51 19.15 -3.68
C GLN A 183 -20.11 18.92 -5.14
N TYR A 184 -19.85 20.00 -5.90
CA TYR A 184 -19.60 19.93 -7.34
C TYR A 184 -18.36 20.74 -7.79
N ALA A 185 -17.48 21.11 -6.85
CA ALA A 185 -16.26 21.83 -7.22
C ALA A 185 -15.37 20.92 -8.09
N PRO A 186 -14.85 21.41 -9.23
CA PRO A 186 -13.90 20.65 -10.03
C PRO A 186 -12.64 20.37 -9.20
N VAL A 187 -12.20 19.11 -9.23
CA VAL A 187 -10.97 18.70 -8.53
C VAL A 187 -9.79 19.35 -9.24
N SER A 188 -8.99 20.12 -8.50
CA SER A 188 -7.72 20.66 -8.98
C SER A 188 -6.58 19.84 -8.42
N LEU A 189 -5.55 19.64 -9.24
CA LEU A 189 -4.28 19.08 -8.76
C LEU A 189 -3.60 20.12 -7.89
N GLN A 190 -3.22 19.74 -6.68
CA GLN A 190 -2.57 20.61 -5.72
C GLN A 190 -1.40 19.88 -5.07
N LEU A 191 -0.26 20.54 -4.96
CA LEU A 191 0.88 20.03 -4.21
C LEU A 191 0.57 20.05 -2.72
N ASN A 192 1.01 19.02 -2.02
CA ASN A 192 0.86 18.90 -0.59
C ASN A 192 2.22 19.21 0.08
N PRO A 193 2.32 20.22 0.97
CA PRO A 193 3.60 20.61 1.54
C PRO A 193 4.25 19.50 2.39
N GLN A 194 3.45 18.60 2.98
CA GLN A 194 3.98 17.45 3.72
C GLN A 194 4.55 16.39 2.77
N THR A 195 3.91 16.13 1.62
CA THR A 195 4.45 15.26 0.56
C THR A 195 5.73 15.84 -0.03
N MET A 196 5.74 17.14 -0.35
CA MET A 196 6.92 17.83 -0.87
C MET A 196 8.11 17.72 0.08
N LEU A 197 7.89 17.98 1.38
CA LEU A 197 8.93 17.85 2.41
C LEU A 197 9.45 16.41 2.49
N PHE A 198 8.57 15.42 2.44
CA PHE A 198 8.96 14.01 2.44
C PHE A 198 9.81 13.66 1.22
N CYS A 199 9.37 14.06 0.03
CA CYS A 199 10.08 13.81 -1.22
C CYS A 199 11.46 14.48 -1.24
N GLU A 200 11.57 15.73 -0.79
CA GLU A 200 12.84 16.46 -0.67
C GLU A 200 13.81 15.76 0.31
N LEU A 201 13.31 15.41 1.50
CA LEU A 201 14.10 14.75 2.54
C LEU A 201 14.65 13.40 2.05
N LEU A 202 13.77 12.58 1.45
CA LEU A 202 14.14 11.28 0.91
C LEU A 202 14.97 11.37 -0.38
N GLY A 203 14.86 12.48 -1.11
CA GLY A 203 15.49 12.68 -2.41
C GLY A 203 14.83 11.88 -3.51
N VAL A 204 13.50 11.98 -3.60
CA VAL A 204 12.68 11.36 -4.64
C VAL A 204 11.80 12.42 -5.28
N ASP A 205 11.30 12.14 -6.47
CA ASP A 205 10.42 13.07 -7.19
C ASP A 205 9.00 13.02 -6.61
N ASP A 206 8.31 14.16 -6.55
CA ASP A 206 6.87 14.20 -6.29
C ASP A 206 6.12 13.90 -7.61
N PRO A 207 5.35 12.80 -7.71
CA PRO A 207 4.61 12.46 -8.92
C PRO A 207 3.61 13.53 -9.35
N LEU A 208 3.01 14.28 -8.41
CA LEU A 208 2.08 15.36 -8.72
C LEU A 208 2.80 16.57 -9.29
N ASP A 209 4.00 16.88 -8.78
CA ASP A 209 4.84 17.95 -9.34
C ASP A 209 5.28 17.60 -10.78
N LEU A 210 5.74 16.37 -11.01
CA LEU A 210 6.06 15.88 -12.36
C LEU A 210 4.85 15.96 -13.31
N LEU A 211 3.64 15.63 -12.85
CA LEU A 211 2.40 15.76 -13.64
C LEU A 211 2.09 17.22 -13.99
N LEU A 212 2.20 18.14 -13.03
CA LEU A 212 1.97 19.57 -13.24
C LEU A 212 2.98 20.17 -14.24
N GLN A 213 4.24 19.75 -14.17
CA GLN A 213 5.27 20.16 -15.11
C GLN A 213 5.01 19.63 -16.53
N SER A 214 4.59 18.36 -16.66
CA SER A 214 4.28 17.75 -17.96
C SER A 214 3.08 18.42 -18.67
N THR A 215 2.03 18.76 -17.93
CA THR A 215 0.84 19.44 -18.47
C THR A 215 1.12 20.88 -18.91
N SER A 216 2.09 21.53 -18.26
CA SER A 216 2.54 22.87 -18.64
C SER A 216 3.34 22.85 -19.96
N GLN A 217 4.13 21.81 -20.22
CA GLN A 217 4.93 21.67 -21.45
C GLN A 217 4.07 21.37 -22.69
N ASP A 218 2.96 20.64 -22.56
CA ASP A 218 2.03 20.38 -23.67
C ASP A 218 1.22 21.63 -24.09
N SER A 219 1.28 22.72 -23.32
CA SER A 219 0.51 23.94 -23.54
C SER A 219 1.26 25.06 -24.29
N THR A 220 2.52 24.86 -24.68
CA THR A 220 3.21 25.81 -25.58
C THR A 220 2.65 25.67 -27.00
N PRO A 221 2.02 26.72 -27.59
CA PRO A 221 1.64 26.67 -28.99
C PRO A 221 2.90 26.53 -29.84
N ASN A 222 2.89 25.58 -30.78
CA ASN A 222 3.88 25.51 -31.85
C ASN A 222 3.90 26.85 -32.58
N SER A 223 4.84 27.73 -32.24
CA SER A 223 5.17 28.91 -33.03
C SER A 223 6.06 28.47 -34.19
N TRP A 224 5.43 27.98 -35.26
CA TRP A 224 6.07 27.91 -36.56
C TRP A 224 5.20 28.61 -37.59
N ALA A 225 5.75 29.74 -38.02
CA ALA A 225 5.37 30.53 -39.18
C ALA A 225 5.58 29.75 -40.49
#